data_AF-A0A2X1AIZ3-F1
#
_entry.id   AF-A0A2X1AIZ3-F1
#
_cell.length_a   1.000
_cell.length_b   1.000
_cell.length_c   1.000
_cell.angle_alpha   90.00
_cell.angle_beta   90.00
_cell.angle_gamma   90.00
#
_symmetry.space_group_name_H-M   'P 1'
#
loop_
_entity.id
_entity.type
_entity.pdbx_description
1 polymer ?
#
loop_
_entity_poly.entity_id
_entity_poly.type
_entity_poly.pdbx_seq_one_letter_code
_entity_poly.pdbx_strand_id
1 'polypeptide(L)' 'MDPRLAQLLQKVSLYGTLAKYYEHIDPEKHMYFYNKHFMYETQLVQLYWQLHRENPNL' A
#
# COMPACT_ATOMS: atom_id res chain seq x y z
N MET A 1 7.62 -15.74 0.87
CA MET A 1 7.03 -14.44 0.48
C MET A 1 8.17 -13.49 0.14
N ASP A 2 8.12 -12.79 -0.99
CA ASP A 2 9.15 -11.82 -1.39
C ASP A 2 9.27 -10.70 -0.33
N PRO A 3 10.46 -10.38 0.20
CA PRO A 3 10.64 -9.37 1.25
C PRO A 3 10.16 -7.97 0.84
N ARG A 4 10.25 -7.62 -0.44
CA ARG A 4 9.76 -6.34 -0.98
C ARG A 4 8.24 -6.30 -0.93
N LEU A 5 7.59 -7.42 -1.21
CA LEU A 5 6.13 -7.56 -1.10
C LEU A 5 5.68 -7.39 0.36
N ALA A 6 6.39 -7.99 1.32
CA ALA A 6 6.09 -7.83 2.74
C ALA A 6 6.25 -6.38 3.22
N GLN A 7 7.30 -5.69 2.79
CA GLN A 7 7.51 -4.26 3.10
C GLN A 7 6.40 -3.38 2.50
N LEU A 8 5.97 -3.65 1.27
CA LEU A 8 4.88 -2.91 0.64
C LEU A 8 3.55 -3.14 1.36
N LEU A 9 3.22 -4.37 1.75
CA LEU A 9 2.02 -4.66 2.56
C LEU A 9 2.01 -3.88 3.88
N GLN A 10 3.15 -3.83 4.58
CA GLN A 10 3.27 -3.06 5.83
C GLN A 10 3.01 -1.57 5.59
N LYS A 11 3.58 -0.99 4.53
CA LYS A 11 3.37 0.43 4.19
C LYS A 11 1.92 0.72 3.78
N VAL A 12 1.33 -0.11 2.92
CA VAL A 12 -0.07 0.03 2.50
C VAL A 12 -0.99 0.01 3.71
N SER A 13 -0.80 -0.96 4.61
CA SER A 13 -1.57 -1.08 5.85
C SER A 13 -1.40 0.13 6.77
N LEU A 14 -0.16 0.59 6.99
CA LEU A 14 0.13 1.76 7.82
C LEU A 14 -0.56 3.01 7.29
N TYR A 15 -0.36 3.35 6.02
CA TYR A 15 -0.90 4.58 5.46
C TYR A 15 -2.42 4.52 5.25
N GLY A 16 -2.99 3.35 4.97
CA GLY A 16 -4.44 3.17 4.93
C GLY A 16 -5.07 3.38 6.31
N THR A 17 -4.44 2.84 7.37
CA THR A 17 -4.88 3.06 8.75
C THR A 17 -4.81 4.53 9.14
N LEU A 18 -3.71 5.22 8.81
CA LEU A 18 -3.56 6.65 9.10
C LEU A 18 -4.56 7.51 8.30
N ALA A 19 -4.78 7.21 7.02
CA ALA A 19 -5.77 7.91 6.21
C ALA A 19 -7.17 7.78 6.81
N LYS A 20 -7.56 6.56 7.20
CA LYS A 20 -8.84 6.30 7.84
C LYS A 20 -8.99 7.00 9.19
N TYR A 21 -7.92 7.04 10.01
CA TYR A 21 -7.93 7.75 11.28
C TYR A 21 -8.27 9.24 11.11
N TYR A 22 -7.71 9.89 10.08
CA TYR A 22 -7.93 11.32 9.84
C TYR A 22 -9.18 11.64 9.01
N GLU A 23 -9.91 10.65 8.48
CA GLU A 23 -11.03 10.79 7.53
C GLU A 23 -12.11 11.79 7.96
N HIS A 24 -12.39 11.88 9.26
CA HIS A 24 -13.38 12.81 9.82
C HIS A 24 -12.79 13.85 10.79
N ILE A 25 -11.46 13.87 10.94
CA ILE A 25 -10.75 14.73 11.90
C ILE A 25 -10.04 15.87 11.18
N ASP A 26 -9.33 15.55 10.09
CA ASP A 26 -8.47 16.49 9.38
C ASP A 26 -8.39 16.09 7.89
N PRO A 27 -9.14 16.78 7.01
CA PRO A 27 -9.17 16.45 5.58
C PRO A 27 -7.82 16.55 4.89
N GLU A 28 -6.96 17.48 5.31
CA GLU A 28 -5.62 17.65 4.70
C GLU A 28 -4.72 16.46 5.06
N LYS A 29 -4.73 16.04 6.32
CA LYS A 29 -3.99 14.84 6.74
C LYS A 29 -4.57 13.57 6.12
N HIS A 30 -5.89 13.46 6.03
CA HIS A 30 -6.54 12.35 5.33
C HIS A 30 -6.01 12.25 3.90
N MET A 31 -6.07 13.34 3.13
CA MET A 31 -5.58 13.37 1.75
C MET A 31 -4.09 13.07 1.64
N TYR A 32 -3.27 13.60 2.56
CA TYR A 32 -1.84 13.30 2.60
C TYR A 32 -1.56 11.80 2.75
N PHE A 33 -2.16 11.15 3.74
CA PHE A 33 -1.96 9.73 3.99
C PHE A 33 -2.65 8.85 2.95
N TYR A 34 -3.80 9.26 2.42
CA TYR A 34 -4.46 8.61 1.30
C TYR A 34 -3.57 8.58 0.06
N ASN A 35 -2.94 9.71 -0.30
CA ASN A 35 -2.02 9.76 -1.43
C ASN A 35 -0.81 8.83 -1.25
N LYS A 36 -0.26 8.74 -0.02
CA LYS A 36 0.80 7.78 0.30
C LYS A 36 0.32 6.33 0.21
N HIS A 37 -0.86 6.03 0.75
CA HIS A 37 -1.49 4.71 0.68
C HIS A 37 -1.66 4.28 -0.78
N PHE A 38 -2.27 5.13 -1.61
CA PHE A 38 -2.48 4.87 -3.04
C PHE A 38 -1.16 4.63 -3.81
N MET A 39 -0.13 5.42 -3.52
CA MET A 39 1.20 5.24 -4.12
C MET A 39 1.79 3.85 -3.80
N TYR A 40 1.74 3.43 -2.54
CA TYR A 40 2.28 2.12 -2.15
C TYR A 40 1.39 0.95 -2.60
N GLU A 41 0.07 1.15 -2.66
CA GLU A 41 -0.86 0.14 -3.18
C GLU A 41 -0.59 -0.12 -4.66
N THR A 42 -0.34 0.94 -5.44
CA THR A 42 0.06 0.83 -6.85
C THR A 42 1.35 0.00 -6.99
N GLN A 43 2.38 0.29 -6.18
CA GLN A 43 3.64 -0.46 -6.20
C GLN A 43 3.45 -1.92 -5.77
N LEU A 44 2.60 -2.16 -4.76
CA LEU A 44 2.27 -3.50 -4.27
C LEU A 44 1.63 -4.35 -5.38
N VAL A 45 0.61 -3.80 -6.05
CA VAL A 45 -0.11 -4.49 -7.14
C VAL A 45 0.83 -4.78 -8.30
N GLN A 46 1.65 -3.81 -8.70
CA GLN A 46 2.64 -4.00 -9.77
C GLN A 46 3.63 -5.12 -9.43
N LEU A 47 4.21 -5.11 -8.23
CA LEU A 47 5.16 -6.13 -7.80
C LEU A 47 4.50 -7.51 -7.70
N TYR A 48 3.30 -7.60 -7.13
CA TYR A 48 2.56 -8.86 -7.03
C TYR A 48 2.39 -9.51 -8.41
N TRP A 49 1.91 -8.75 -9.39
CA TRP A 49 1.71 -9.27 -10.74
C TRP A 49 3.02 -9.58 -11.47
N GLN A 50 4.08 -8.82 -11.20
CA GLN A 50 5.41 -9.15 -11.71
C GLN A 50 5.86 -10.53 -11.18
N LEU A 51 5.83 -10.72 -9.86
CA LEU A 51 6.25 -11.97 -9.23
C LEU A 51 5.40 -13.15 -9.67
N HIS A 52 4.09 -12.96 -9.81
CA HIS A 52 3.18 -14.01 -10.29
C HIS A 52 3.48 -14.40 -11.76
N ARG A 53 3.89 -13.46 -12.62
CA ARG A 53 4.30 -13.79 -14.00
C ARG A 53 5.62 -14.55 -14.04
N GLU A 54 6.56 -14.17 -13.18
CA GLU A 54 7.89 -14.79 -13.08
C GLU A 54 7.83 -16.17 -12.40
N ASN A 55 6.86 -16.39 -11.51
CA ASN A 55 6.59 -17.63 -10.81
C ASN A 55 5.08 -17.83 -10.61
N PRO A 56 4.39 -18.56 -11.51
CA PRO A 56 2.94 -18.75 -11.43
C PRO A 56 2.45 -19.59 -10.24
N ASN A 57 3.38 -20.24 -9.53
CA ASN A 57 3.08 -21.11 -8.38
C ASN A 57 3.30 -20.41 -7.02
N LEU A 58 3.49 -19.09 -7.03
CA LEU A 58 3.70 -18.26 -5.83
C LEU A 58 2.37 -17.80 -5.21
#